data_AF-A0A2T0S0U6-F1
#
_entry.id   AF-A0A2T0S0U6-F1
#
_cell.length_a   1.000
_cell.length_b   1.000
_cell.length_c   1.000
_cell.angle_alpha   90.00
_cell.angle_beta   90.00
_cell.angle_gamma   90.00
#
_symmetry.space_group_name_H-M   'P 1'
#
loop_
_entity.id
_entity.type
_entity.pdbx_description
1 polymer ?
#
loop_
_entity_poly.entity_id
_entity_poly.type
_entity_poly.pdbx_seq_one_letter_code
_entity_poly.pdbx_strand_id
1 'polypeptide(L)'
;MKVTYYRADRHLNNLCCRISDEISSVFFDLGYSIIPENWNSDYEETSYDDPYHHVLLQFKLYLDERYHELIELGVLPVDVLVSLKNEAEEAIKNAGVDGLACKLFDRINQPSNIPAYNQFIQAFEQFSCLKRLDYNVSALTSVVQFSTAGGKVWEIDTHAGLTTRLKEYVEGRLVSEIRAETAKDIWSRIYANRNIEKYVFIPKFVAEWERYWCDEYASLQQMMGEGDHLDQLKQVSWRRVQVFMSCYDNTCDIINLAHQISSEDLYPLVVLTMLALLDSTTCYALYCKFEFTARNGWKLIRLRKNAVESNKVGTSVRKQSSVFFIRETMS
;
A
#
# COMPACT_ATOMS: atom_id res chain seq x y z
N MET A 1 -2.61 0.92 -25.51
CA MET A 1 -3.95 1.33 -25.03
C MET A 1 -3.83 2.65 -24.26
N LYS A 2 -4.85 3.50 -24.29
CA LYS A 2 -4.95 4.72 -23.45
C LYS A 2 -6.27 4.73 -22.67
N VAL A 3 -6.20 4.94 -21.36
CA VAL A 3 -7.36 5.17 -20.48
C VAL A 3 -7.41 6.64 -20.10
N THR A 4 -8.58 7.25 -20.18
CA THR A 4 -8.78 8.67 -19.90
C THR A 4 -10.08 8.89 -19.12
N TYR A 5 -10.02 9.68 -18.07
CA TYR A 5 -11.20 10.13 -17.34
C TYR A 5 -11.63 11.50 -17.86
N TYR A 6 -12.93 11.77 -17.89
CA TYR A 6 -13.43 13.07 -18.29
C TYR A 6 -14.75 13.39 -17.62
N ARG A 7 -15.05 14.70 -17.53
CA ARG A 7 -16.31 15.19 -16.98
C ARG A 7 -17.36 15.36 -18.07
N ALA A 8 -18.55 14.80 -17.87
CA ALA A 8 -19.70 14.98 -18.74
C ALA A 8 -20.63 16.07 -18.18
N ASP A 9 -20.83 17.15 -18.93
CA ASP A 9 -21.53 18.37 -18.48
C ASP A 9 -23.05 18.22 -18.22
N ARG A 10 -23.65 17.07 -18.54
CA ARG A 10 -25.13 16.91 -18.60
C ARG A 10 -25.71 15.80 -17.72
N HIS A 11 -24.92 15.17 -16.86
CA HIS A 11 -25.35 14.01 -16.07
C HIS A 11 -25.25 14.27 -14.56
N LEU A 12 -26.15 13.65 -13.79
CA LEU A 12 -26.11 13.63 -12.32
C LEU A 12 -24.79 13.04 -11.81
N ASN A 13 -24.30 11.99 -12.49
CA ASN A 13 -22.96 11.43 -12.36
C ASN A 13 -22.09 12.02 -13.45
N ASN A 14 -21.07 12.77 -13.11
CA ASN A 14 -20.32 13.55 -14.09
C ASN A 14 -19.01 12.89 -14.51
N LEU A 15 -18.53 11.83 -13.85
CA LEU A 15 -17.27 11.18 -14.22
C LEU A 15 -17.50 10.00 -15.16
N CYS A 16 -16.86 10.06 -16.32
CA CYS A 16 -16.86 9.00 -17.32
C CYS A 16 -15.42 8.49 -17.57
N CYS A 17 -15.33 7.26 -18.08
CA CYS A 17 -14.09 6.63 -18.51
C CYS A 17 -14.15 6.36 -20.01
N ARG A 18 -13.08 6.72 -20.72
CA ARG A 18 -12.82 6.34 -22.12
C ARG A 18 -11.61 5.42 -22.17
N ILE A 19 -11.78 4.28 -22.81
CA ILE A 19 -10.69 3.38 -23.17
C ILE A 19 -10.54 3.45 -24.69
N SER A 20 -9.34 3.73 -25.18
CA SER A 20 -9.06 3.81 -26.60
C SER A 20 -7.82 3.01 -26.97
N ASP A 21 -7.88 2.41 -28.14
CA ASP A 21 -6.73 1.86 -28.87
C ASP A 21 -6.65 2.54 -30.25
N GLU A 22 -5.61 2.25 -31.05
CA GLU A 22 -5.34 2.93 -32.33
C GLU A 22 -6.55 3.00 -33.28
N ILE A 23 -7.45 2.01 -33.21
CA ILE A 23 -8.53 1.81 -34.19
C ILE A 23 -9.92 2.07 -33.59
N SER A 24 -10.09 1.97 -32.26
CA SER A 24 -11.42 2.01 -31.64
C SER A 24 -11.41 2.58 -30.22
N SER A 25 -12.58 3.01 -29.76
CA SER A 25 -12.76 3.49 -28.39
C SER A 25 -14.11 3.09 -27.82
N VAL A 26 -14.14 2.89 -26.51
CA VAL A 26 -15.34 2.60 -25.73
C VAL A 26 -15.44 3.58 -24.57
N PHE A 27 -16.68 3.90 -24.18
CA PHE A 27 -16.97 4.81 -23.07
C PHE A 27 -18.06 4.24 -22.16
N PHE A 28 -17.96 4.58 -20.88
CA PHE A 28 -18.94 4.23 -19.86
C PHE A 28 -18.90 5.24 -18.69
N ASP A 29 -20.04 5.39 -18.01
CA ASP A 29 -20.21 6.22 -16.81
C ASP A 29 -19.65 5.48 -15.60
N LEU A 30 -18.98 6.15 -14.66
CA LEU A 30 -18.41 5.52 -13.46
C LEU A 30 -19.35 5.54 -12.24
N GLY A 31 -20.51 6.17 -12.35
CA GLY A 31 -21.47 6.29 -11.26
C GLY A 31 -21.02 7.24 -10.15
N TYR A 32 -20.16 8.22 -10.47
CA TYR A 32 -19.57 9.15 -9.50
C TYR A 32 -19.64 10.60 -9.99
N SER A 33 -19.85 11.51 -9.04
CA SER A 33 -19.90 12.96 -9.26
C SER A 33 -18.70 13.61 -8.61
N ILE A 34 -17.71 14.00 -9.42
CA ILE A 34 -16.53 14.72 -8.97
C ILE A 34 -16.91 16.15 -8.55
N ILE A 35 -16.37 16.54 -7.41
CA ILE A 35 -16.33 17.92 -6.92
C ILE A 35 -15.43 18.75 -7.85
N PRO A 36 -15.90 19.86 -8.46
CA PRO A 36 -15.13 20.61 -9.45
C PRO A 36 -13.73 21.01 -9.02
N GLU A 37 -13.56 21.37 -7.75
CA GLU A 37 -12.29 21.77 -7.14
C GLU A 37 -11.27 20.63 -7.08
N ASN A 38 -11.75 19.39 -7.05
CA ASN A 38 -10.93 18.18 -7.04
C ASN A 38 -10.62 17.66 -8.46
N TRP A 39 -11.02 18.37 -9.51
CA TRP A 39 -10.75 17.99 -10.88
C TRP A 39 -9.61 18.82 -11.47
N ASN A 40 -8.56 18.15 -11.93
CA ASN A 40 -7.51 18.79 -12.69
C ASN A 40 -7.76 18.61 -14.19
N SER A 41 -8.20 19.68 -14.86
CA SER A 41 -8.49 19.67 -16.30
C SER A 41 -7.26 19.49 -17.17
N ASP A 42 -6.09 19.92 -16.71
CA ASP A 42 -4.86 19.88 -17.50
C ASP A 42 -4.30 18.46 -17.59
N TYR A 43 -4.51 17.67 -16.54
CA TYR A 43 -4.07 16.27 -16.46
C TYR A 43 -5.20 15.26 -16.68
N GLU A 44 -6.46 15.71 -16.78
CA GLU A 44 -7.66 14.84 -16.87
C GLU A 44 -7.73 13.82 -15.72
N GLU A 45 -7.40 14.28 -14.51
CA GLU A 45 -7.26 13.45 -13.31
C GLU A 45 -7.89 14.11 -12.08
N THR A 46 -8.27 13.29 -11.11
CA THR A 46 -8.68 13.77 -9.80
C THR A 46 -7.47 14.21 -8.98
N SER A 47 -7.63 15.24 -8.17
CA SER A 47 -6.65 15.64 -7.17
C SER A 47 -6.42 14.52 -6.15
N TYR A 48 -5.24 14.52 -5.51
CA TYR A 48 -4.93 13.61 -4.40
C TYR A 48 -5.95 13.66 -3.25
N ASP A 49 -6.63 14.80 -3.09
CA ASP A 49 -7.67 15.00 -2.06
C ASP A 49 -9.02 14.35 -2.42
N ASP A 50 -9.20 13.85 -3.64
CA ASP A 50 -10.43 13.13 -4.00
C ASP A 50 -10.46 11.74 -3.34
N PRO A 51 -11.56 11.35 -2.68
CA PRO A 51 -11.63 10.08 -1.95
C PRO A 51 -11.40 8.84 -2.83
N TYR A 52 -11.64 8.95 -4.14
CA TYR A 52 -11.46 7.88 -5.12
C TYR A 52 -10.21 8.03 -5.99
N HIS A 53 -9.34 9.01 -5.74
CA HIS A 53 -8.11 9.21 -6.53
C HIS A 53 -7.30 7.91 -6.71
N HIS A 54 -7.01 7.21 -5.61
CA HIS A 54 -6.26 5.96 -5.66
C HIS A 54 -7.02 4.83 -6.36
N VAL A 55 -8.34 4.75 -6.20
CA VAL A 55 -9.18 3.74 -6.87
C VAL A 55 -9.12 3.95 -8.39
N LEU A 56 -9.23 5.20 -8.85
CA LEU A 56 -9.16 5.56 -10.26
C LEU A 56 -7.77 5.30 -10.85
N LEU A 57 -6.69 5.55 -10.11
CA LEU A 57 -5.33 5.21 -10.53
C LEU A 57 -5.16 3.70 -10.69
N GLN A 58 -5.56 2.92 -9.67
CA GLN A 58 -5.50 1.45 -9.70
C GLN A 58 -6.38 0.86 -10.81
N PHE A 59 -7.50 1.50 -11.12
CA PHE A 59 -8.35 1.07 -12.22
C PHE A 59 -7.69 1.24 -13.59
N LYS A 60 -6.93 2.32 -13.82
CA LYS A 60 -6.15 2.49 -15.06
C LYS A 60 -5.15 1.33 -15.22
N LEU A 61 -4.42 1.00 -14.16
CA LEU A 61 -3.45 -0.11 -14.16
C LEU A 61 -4.15 -1.47 -14.40
N TYR A 62 -5.26 -1.73 -13.71
CA TYR A 62 -6.09 -2.92 -13.91
C TYR A 62 -6.49 -3.09 -15.39
N LEU A 63 -6.95 -2.01 -16.03
CA LEU A 63 -7.42 -2.06 -17.41
C LEU A 63 -6.27 -2.32 -18.38
N ASP A 64 -5.09 -1.76 -18.13
CA ASP A 64 -3.90 -1.95 -18.95
C ASP A 64 -3.37 -3.39 -18.84
N GLU A 65 -3.22 -3.91 -17.62
CA GLU A 65 -2.85 -5.32 -17.39
C GLU A 65 -3.85 -6.26 -18.07
N ARG A 66 -5.15 -6.01 -17.86
CA ARG A 66 -6.21 -6.85 -18.42
C ARG A 66 -6.28 -6.77 -19.95
N TYR A 67 -5.97 -5.62 -20.52
CA TYR A 67 -5.84 -5.44 -21.97
C TYR A 67 -4.74 -6.37 -22.52
N HIS A 68 -3.55 -6.34 -21.92
CA HIS A 68 -2.43 -7.17 -22.33
C HIS A 68 -2.72 -8.67 -22.17
N GLU A 69 -3.31 -9.08 -21.04
CA GLU A 69 -3.73 -10.48 -20.82
C GLU A 69 -4.69 -10.97 -21.93
N LEU A 70 -5.68 -10.17 -22.32
CA LEU A 70 -6.67 -10.56 -23.33
C LEU A 70 -6.06 -10.64 -24.74
N ILE A 71 -5.13 -9.74 -25.06
CA ILE A 71 -4.36 -9.80 -26.31
C ILE A 71 -3.50 -11.06 -26.37
N GLU A 72 -2.81 -11.40 -25.28
CA GLU A 72 -2.02 -12.63 -25.19
C GLU A 72 -2.86 -13.91 -25.34
N LEU A 73 -4.12 -13.86 -24.90
CA LEU A 73 -5.11 -14.93 -25.09
C LEU A 73 -5.69 -15.00 -26.52
N GLY A 74 -5.26 -14.11 -27.42
CA GLY A 74 -5.66 -14.10 -28.83
C GLY A 74 -7.02 -13.45 -29.11
N VAL A 75 -7.54 -12.63 -28.20
CA VAL A 75 -8.77 -11.87 -28.41
C VAL A 75 -8.50 -10.73 -29.38
N LEU A 76 -9.41 -10.49 -30.34
CA LEU A 76 -9.27 -9.39 -31.31
C LEU A 76 -9.35 -8.04 -30.57
N PRO A 77 -8.55 -7.01 -30.94
CA PRO A 77 -8.49 -5.74 -30.21
C PRO A 77 -9.84 -5.05 -29.97
N VAL A 78 -10.76 -5.12 -30.94
CA VAL A 78 -12.12 -4.56 -30.80
C VAL A 78 -12.91 -5.29 -29.71
N ASP A 79 -12.80 -6.63 -29.66
CA ASP A 79 -13.47 -7.46 -28.66
C ASP A 79 -12.81 -7.32 -27.28
N VAL A 80 -11.52 -6.99 -27.22
CA VAL A 80 -10.82 -6.64 -25.96
C VAL A 80 -11.45 -5.41 -25.33
N LEU A 81 -11.61 -4.30 -26.08
CA LEU A 81 -12.19 -3.07 -25.52
C LEU A 81 -13.62 -3.27 -25.04
N VAL A 82 -14.44 -4.02 -25.79
CA VAL A 82 -15.81 -4.36 -25.37
C VAL A 82 -15.81 -5.22 -24.11
N SER A 83 -14.90 -6.18 -24.00
CA SER A 83 -14.77 -7.02 -22.80
C SER A 83 -14.38 -6.20 -21.57
N LEU A 84 -13.39 -5.31 -21.70
CA LEU A 84 -12.99 -4.40 -20.62
C LEU A 84 -14.12 -3.50 -20.17
N LYS A 85 -14.88 -2.92 -21.13
CA LYS A 85 -16.07 -2.13 -20.82
C LYS A 85 -17.11 -2.94 -20.05
N ASN A 86 -17.44 -4.15 -20.50
CA ASN A 86 -18.43 -4.99 -19.83
C ASN A 86 -17.99 -5.40 -18.42
N GLU A 87 -16.70 -5.73 -18.23
CA GLU A 87 -16.13 -6.06 -16.92
C GLU A 87 -16.19 -4.85 -15.96
N ALA A 88 -15.98 -3.65 -16.48
CA ALA A 88 -16.06 -2.39 -15.75
C ALA A 88 -17.51 -2.05 -15.37
N GLU A 89 -18.43 -2.10 -16.34
CA GLU A 89 -19.86 -1.83 -16.13
C GLU A 89 -20.48 -2.79 -15.12
N GLU A 90 -20.08 -4.07 -15.11
CA GLU A 90 -20.54 -5.01 -14.08
C GLU A 90 -19.95 -4.69 -12.70
N ALA A 91 -18.71 -4.17 -12.62
CA ALA A 91 -18.07 -3.82 -11.35
C ALA A 91 -18.73 -2.60 -10.68
N ILE A 92 -19.16 -1.63 -11.47
CA ILE A 92 -19.81 -0.40 -10.97
C ILE A 92 -21.33 -0.55 -10.81
N LYS A 93 -21.89 -1.67 -11.25
CA LYS A 93 -23.33 -1.92 -11.21
C LYS A 93 -23.87 -1.78 -9.79
N ASN A 94 -24.87 -0.92 -9.61
CA ASN A 94 -25.54 -0.59 -8.34
C ASN A 94 -24.74 0.22 -7.31
N ALA A 95 -23.40 0.28 -7.39
CA ALA A 95 -22.56 0.93 -6.38
C ALA A 95 -21.59 1.98 -6.94
N GLY A 96 -21.55 2.21 -8.27
CA GLY A 96 -20.62 3.16 -8.88
C GLY A 96 -19.16 2.84 -8.57
N VAL A 97 -18.36 3.87 -8.32
CA VAL A 97 -16.92 3.72 -8.01
C VAL A 97 -16.67 2.95 -6.71
N ASP A 98 -17.61 2.93 -5.75
CA ASP A 98 -17.49 2.08 -4.55
C ASP A 98 -17.48 0.58 -4.91
N GLY A 99 -18.30 0.16 -5.88
CA GLY A 99 -18.33 -1.21 -6.37
C GLY A 99 -16.99 -1.60 -7.02
N LEU A 100 -16.43 -0.66 -7.78
CA LEU A 100 -15.11 -0.80 -8.37
C LEU A 100 -14.01 -0.90 -7.30
N ALA A 101 -14.04 -0.04 -6.28
CA ALA A 101 -13.10 -0.07 -5.16
C ALA A 101 -13.11 -1.43 -4.45
N CYS A 102 -14.30 -1.99 -4.19
CA CYS A 102 -14.46 -3.32 -3.60
C CYS A 102 -13.82 -4.40 -4.48
N LYS A 103 -14.13 -4.41 -5.79
CA LYS A 103 -13.62 -5.43 -6.72
C LYS A 103 -12.11 -5.36 -6.89
N LEU A 104 -11.55 -4.16 -7.02
CA LEU A 104 -10.11 -3.94 -7.15
C LEU A 104 -9.38 -4.33 -5.87
N PHE A 105 -9.89 -3.90 -4.71
CA PHE A 105 -9.30 -4.27 -3.42
C PHE A 105 -9.26 -5.79 -3.27
N ASP A 106 -10.36 -6.49 -3.53
CA ASP A 106 -10.42 -7.95 -3.40
C ASP A 106 -9.49 -8.66 -4.39
N ARG A 107 -9.40 -8.18 -5.64
CA ARG A 107 -8.47 -8.73 -6.66
C ARG A 107 -7.01 -8.58 -6.22
N ILE A 108 -6.60 -7.37 -5.89
CA ILE A 108 -5.21 -7.03 -5.54
C ILE A 108 -4.77 -7.82 -4.30
N ASN A 109 -5.65 -7.96 -3.32
CA ASN A 109 -5.33 -8.50 -2.02
C ASN A 109 -5.56 -10.01 -1.88
N GLN A 110 -6.21 -10.66 -2.86
CA GLN A 110 -6.48 -12.10 -2.87
C GLN A 110 -5.23 -12.96 -2.57
N PRO A 111 -4.05 -12.73 -3.20
CA PRO A 111 -2.87 -13.57 -2.99
C PRO A 111 -2.29 -13.44 -1.57
N SER A 112 -2.59 -12.34 -0.89
CA SER A 112 -2.01 -11.96 0.40
C SER A 112 -2.81 -12.46 1.61
N ASN A 113 -3.90 -13.22 1.40
CA ASN A 113 -4.83 -13.64 2.46
C ASN A 113 -5.38 -12.48 3.31
N ILE A 114 -5.43 -11.28 2.75
CA ILE A 114 -6.08 -10.13 3.39
C ILE A 114 -7.60 -10.35 3.27
N PRO A 115 -8.38 -10.07 4.33
CA PRO A 115 -9.83 -10.23 4.28
C PRO A 115 -10.46 -9.41 3.15
N ALA A 116 -11.59 -9.89 2.63
CA ALA A 116 -12.33 -9.16 1.60
C ALA A 116 -12.79 -7.79 2.11
N TYR A 117 -12.93 -6.82 1.21
CA TYR A 117 -13.31 -5.43 1.47
C TYR A 117 -14.57 -5.34 2.34
N ASN A 118 -15.58 -6.15 2.05
CA ASN A 118 -16.82 -6.19 2.83
C ASN A 118 -16.63 -6.59 4.31
N GLN A 119 -15.57 -7.32 4.64
CA GLN A 119 -15.24 -7.66 6.03
C GLN A 119 -14.63 -6.47 6.77
N PHE A 120 -13.89 -5.59 6.09
CA PHE A 120 -13.44 -4.31 6.66
C PHE A 120 -14.64 -3.41 6.98
N ILE A 121 -15.60 -3.32 6.06
CA ILE A 121 -16.86 -2.59 6.28
C ILE A 121 -17.58 -3.12 7.52
N GLN A 122 -17.79 -4.43 7.61
CA GLN A 122 -18.43 -5.06 8.76
C GLN A 122 -17.65 -4.81 10.06
N ALA A 123 -16.31 -4.83 10.02
CA ALA A 123 -15.48 -4.61 11.19
C ALA A 123 -15.63 -3.16 11.69
N PHE A 124 -15.65 -2.21 10.77
CA PHE A 124 -15.88 -0.80 11.08
C PHE A 124 -17.25 -0.57 11.69
N GLU A 125 -18.33 -1.03 11.03
CA GLU A 125 -19.70 -0.85 11.53
C GLU A 125 -19.91 -1.52 12.89
N GLN A 126 -19.31 -2.71 13.11
CA GLN A 126 -19.35 -3.39 14.42
C GLN A 126 -18.65 -2.56 15.51
N PHE A 127 -17.57 -1.86 15.17
CA PHE A 127 -16.81 -1.06 16.12
C PHE A 127 -17.45 0.30 16.40
N SER A 128 -17.83 1.02 15.34
CA SER A 128 -18.31 2.41 15.40
C SER A 128 -19.80 2.52 15.69
N CYS A 129 -20.57 1.45 15.46
CA CYS A 129 -22.04 1.44 15.45
C CYS A 129 -22.66 2.37 14.39
N LEU A 130 -21.86 2.86 13.43
CA LEU A 130 -22.32 3.63 12.28
C LEU A 130 -22.84 2.71 11.18
N LYS A 131 -23.64 3.26 10.26
CA LYS A 131 -24.11 2.56 9.06
C LYS A 131 -23.44 3.14 7.82
N ARG A 132 -23.39 2.37 6.73
CA ARG A 132 -22.73 2.75 5.45
C ARG A 132 -22.95 4.19 4.96
N LEU A 133 -24.10 4.80 5.23
CA LEU A 133 -24.43 6.17 4.80
C LEU A 133 -23.83 7.27 5.71
N ASP A 134 -23.28 6.90 6.86
CA ASP A 134 -22.77 7.83 7.88
C ASP A 134 -21.25 8.08 7.74
N TYR A 135 -20.59 7.42 6.77
CA TYR A 135 -19.15 7.50 6.56
C TYR A 135 -18.76 7.26 5.09
N ASN A 136 -17.60 7.79 4.72
CA ASN A 136 -16.93 7.51 3.46
C ASN A 136 -15.81 6.49 3.70
N VAL A 137 -15.45 5.76 2.65
CA VAL A 137 -14.42 4.73 2.71
C VAL A 137 -13.42 4.98 1.61
N SER A 138 -12.14 4.92 1.94
CA SER A 138 -11.06 4.92 0.97
C SER A 138 -10.15 3.72 1.22
N ALA A 139 -9.82 2.98 0.17
CA ALA A 139 -8.92 1.85 0.25
C ALA A 139 -7.53 2.25 -0.27
N LEU A 140 -6.52 2.03 0.56
CA LEU A 140 -5.12 2.27 0.24
C LEU A 140 -4.39 0.92 0.26
N THR A 141 -4.23 0.31 -0.91
CA THR A 141 -3.67 -1.03 -1.13
C THR A 141 -4.28 -2.09 -0.19
N SER A 142 -3.74 -2.28 1.00
CA SER A 142 -4.14 -3.28 2.00
C SER A 142 -4.76 -2.72 3.28
N VAL A 143 -4.85 -1.39 3.41
CA VAL A 143 -5.47 -0.64 4.51
C VAL A 143 -6.80 -0.04 4.03
N VAL A 144 -7.77 0.04 4.93
CA VAL A 144 -9.04 0.73 4.64
C VAL A 144 -9.24 1.87 5.63
N GLN A 145 -9.39 3.08 5.11
CA GLN A 145 -9.68 4.29 5.87
C GLN A 145 -11.16 4.63 5.81
N PHE A 146 -11.69 5.12 6.92
CA PHE A 146 -13.08 5.49 7.11
C PHE A 146 -13.16 6.91 7.64
N SER A 147 -13.80 7.81 6.91
CA SER A 147 -13.98 9.20 7.33
C SER A 147 -15.45 9.51 7.60
N THR A 148 -15.71 10.24 8.67
CA THR A 148 -17.07 10.63 9.07
C THR A 148 -17.29 12.12 8.82
N ALA A 149 -18.55 12.54 8.68
CA ALA A 149 -18.89 13.96 8.51
C ALA A 149 -18.43 14.85 9.69
N GLY A 150 -18.21 14.25 10.87
CA GLY A 150 -17.66 14.94 12.04
C GLY A 150 -16.14 15.13 12.02
N GLY A 151 -15.47 14.85 10.90
CA GLY A 151 -14.02 15.02 10.73
C GLY A 151 -13.17 13.89 11.33
N LYS A 152 -13.78 12.86 11.93
CA LYS A 152 -13.02 11.71 12.44
C LYS A 152 -12.60 10.80 11.30
N VAL A 153 -11.32 10.42 11.30
CA VAL A 153 -10.73 9.46 10.38
C VAL A 153 -10.27 8.25 11.16
N TRP A 154 -10.68 7.08 10.70
CA TRP A 154 -10.30 5.80 11.26
C TRP A 154 -9.55 4.99 10.23
N GLU A 155 -8.58 4.23 10.68
CA GLU A 155 -7.82 3.30 9.85
C GLU A 155 -8.04 1.89 10.36
N ILE A 156 -8.40 0.97 9.47
CA ILE A 156 -8.46 -0.47 9.75
C ILE A 156 -7.40 -1.21 8.95
N ASP A 157 -6.68 -2.07 9.63
CA ASP A 157 -5.64 -2.92 9.05
C ASP A 157 -5.66 -4.34 9.65
N THR A 158 -4.84 -5.23 9.09
CA THR A 158 -4.70 -6.61 9.51
C THR A 158 -3.23 -7.02 9.57
N HIS A 159 -2.93 -8.12 10.27
CA HIS A 159 -1.58 -8.71 10.22
C HIS A 159 -1.14 -9.03 8.79
N ALA A 160 -2.06 -9.54 7.96
CA ALA A 160 -1.78 -9.85 6.56
C ALA A 160 -1.45 -8.58 5.77
N GLY A 161 -2.26 -7.53 5.94
CA GLY A 161 -2.06 -6.24 5.27
C GLY A 161 -0.71 -5.62 5.61
N LEU A 162 -0.40 -5.45 6.90
CA LEU A 162 0.88 -4.90 7.33
C LEU A 162 2.06 -5.77 6.88
N THR A 163 1.94 -7.11 6.93
CA THR A 163 2.99 -8.00 6.44
C THR A 163 3.25 -7.82 4.94
N THR A 164 2.19 -7.70 4.14
CA THR A 164 2.29 -7.46 2.70
C THR A 164 3.01 -6.14 2.41
N ARG A 165 2.62 -5.04 3.08
CA ARG A 165 3.31 -3.74 2.90
C ARG A 165 4.78 -3.79 3.31
N LEU A 166 5.09 -4.41 4.45
CA LEU A 166 6.49 -4.58 4.88
C LEU A 166 7.31 -5.37 3.85
N LYS A 167 6.73 -6.41 3.23
CA LYS A 167 7.39 -7.15 2.15
C LYS A 167 7.60 -6.27 0.92
N GLU A 168 6.57 -5.55 0.48
CA GLU A 168 6.67 -4.63 -0.65
C GLU A 168 7.81 -3.61 -0.44
N TYR A 169 7.90 -3.02 0.75
CA TYR A 169 8.96 -2.06 1.06
C TYR A 169 10.35 -2.70 1.04
N VAL A 170 10.49 -3.92 1.54
CA VAL A 170 11.80 -4.58 1.68
C VAL A 170 12.26 -5.24 0.39
N GLU A 171 11.37 -5.96 -0.29
CA GLU A 171 11.65 -6.64 -1.56
C GLU A 171 11.83 -5.61 -2.69
N GLY A 172 11.02 -4.55 -2.69
CA GLY A 172 11.16 -3.40 -3.58
C GLY A 172 12.29 -2.45 -3.19
N ARG A 173 12.96 -2.67 -2.04
CA ARG A 173 14.06 -1.82 -1.52
C ARG A 173 13.68 -0.35 -1.41
N LEU A 174 12.42 -0.09 -1.04
CA LEU A 174 11.80 1.21 -0.95
C LEU A 174 12.25 1.95 0.32
N VAL A 175 13.44 2.56 0.26
CA VAL A 175 14.13 3.18 1.40
C VAL A 175 13.28 4.30 2.03
N SER A 176 12.63 5.12 1.22
CA SER A 176 11.74 6.20 1.66
C SER A 176 10.55 5.69 2.48
N GLU A 177 9.95 4.58 2.05
CA GLU A 177 8.78 3.95 2.64
C GLU A 177 9.18 3.24 3.94
N ILE A 178 10.34 2.56 3.99
CA ILE A 178 10.85 2.02 5.25
C ILE A 178 11.07 3.15 6.27
N ARG A 179 11.61 4.28 5.83
CA ARG A 179 11.82 5.46 6.69
C ARG A 179 10.50 6.05 7.20
N ALA A 180 9.52 6.26 6.32
CA ALA A 180 8.28 6.98 6.64
C ALA A 180 7.24 6.10 7.33
N GLU A 181 7.09 4.85 6.89
CA GLU A 181 5.98 3.96 7.24
C GLU A 181 6.33 2.94 8.32
N THR A 182 7.60 2.87 8.76
CA THR A 182 8.02 1.95 9.83
C THR A 182 8.61 2.64 11.05
N ALA A 183 8.37 2.04 12.21
CA ALA A 183 8.70 2.58 13.50
C ALA A 183 10.05 2.03 13.99
N LYS A 184 10.99 2.95 14.17
CA LYS A 184 12.35 2.68 14.65
C LYS A 184 12.38 1.89 15.96
N ASP A 185 11.53 2.26 16.92
CA ASP A 185 11.46 1.63 18.24
C ASP A 185 11.02 0.16 18.16
N ILE A 186 10.17 -0.18 17.20
CA ILE A 186 9.78 -1.57 16.95
C ILE A 186 10.97 -2.37 16.38
N TRP A 187 11.64 -1.86 15.35
CA TRP A 187 12.81 -2.55 14.79
C TRP A 187 13.95 -2.69 15.79
N SER A 188 14.24 -1.63 16.55
CA SER A 188 15.17 -1.66 17.68
C SER A 188 14.83 -2.80 18.63
N ARG A 189 13.57 -2.95 19.04
CA ARG A 189 13.13 -4.02 19.94
C ARG A 189 13.26 -5.41 19.33
N ILE A 190 12.98 -5.58 18.04
CA ILE A 190 13.10 -6.87 17.34
C ILE A 190 14.58 -7.29 17.27
N TYR A 191 15.49 -6.34 17.13
CA TYR A 191 16.91 -6.58 16.89
C TYR A 191 17.80 -6.47 18.14
N ALA A 192 17.33 -5.89 19.24
CA ALA A 192 18.11 -5.63 20.46
C ALA A 192 18.81 -6.87 21.07
N ASN A 193 18.35 -8.09 20.75
CA ASN A 193 18.93 -9.34 21.24
C ASN A 193 19.53 -10.20 20.11
N ARG A 194 19.67 -9.65 18.90
CA ARG A 194 20.24 -10.34 17.74
C ARG A 194 21.70 -9.90 17.63
N ASN A 195 22.56 -10.52 18.44
CA ASN A 195 24.01 -10.31 18.40
C ASN A 195 24.57 -10.83 17.08
N ILE A 196 24.55 -9.99 16.05
CA ILE A 196 25.20 -10.27 14.77
C ILE A 196 26.61 -9.70 14.87
N GLU A 197 27.59 -10.54 14.56
CA GLU A 197 28.98 -10.14 14.62
C GLU A 197 29.29 -9.14 13.50
N LYS A 198 30.11 -8.12 13.82
CA LYS A 198 30.44 -7.03 12.90
C LYS A 198 30.93 -7.50 11.54
N TYR A 199 31.77 -8.55 11.51
CA TYR A 199 32.31 -9.10 10.28
C TYR A 199 31.26 -9.78 9.39
N VAL A 200 30.09 -10.14 9.94
CA VAL A 200 28.92 -10.64 9.19
C VAL A 200 28.05 -9.49 8.71
N PHE A 201 27.79 -8.51 9.60
CA PHE A 201 26.88 -7.42 9.31
C PHE A 201 27.44 -6.42 8.29
N ILE A 202 28.65 -5.91 8.55
CA ILE A 202 29.21 -4.76 7.83
C ILE A 202 29.36 -5.01 6.32
N PRO A 203 29.86 -6.17 5.85
CA PRO A 203 29.96 -6.42 4.41
C PRO A 203 28.60 -6.38 3.71
N LYS A 204 27.54 -6.91 4.33
CA LYS A 204 26.19 -6.85 3.77
C LYS A 204 25.63 -5.43 3.79
N PHE A 205 25.86 -4.71 4.88
CA PHE A 205 25.43 -3.31 4.99
C PHE A 205 26.07 -2.41 3.94
N VAL A 206 27.37 -2.56 3.69
CA VAL A 206 28.08 -1.80 2.66
C VAL A 206 27.53 -2.14 1.27
N ALA A 207 27.24 -3.42 0.98
CA ALA A 207 26.62 -3.81 -0.29
C ALA A 207 25.22 -3.21 -0.48
N GLU A 208 24.42 -3.13 0.58
CA GLU A 208 23.11 -2.46 0.55
C GLU A 208 23.24 -0.94 0.34
N TRP A 209 24.23 -0.30 0.96
CA TRP A 209 24.55 1.11 0.74
C TRP A 209 25.01 1.40 -0.70
N GLU A 210 25.86 0.55 -1.26
CA GLU A 210 26.32 0.69 -2.65
C GLU A 210 25.15 0.59 -3.63
N ARG A 211 24.24 -0.37 -3.43
CA ARG A 211 23.02 -0.53 -4.25
C ARG A 211 22.12 0.68 -4.17
N TYR A 212 21.84 1.16 -2.97
CA TYR A 212 21.03 2.37 -2.77
C TYR A 212 21.59 3.56 -3.56
N TRP A 213 22.90 3.78 -3.51
CA TRP A 213 23.53 4.84 -4.29
C TRP A 213 23.65 4.53 -5.78
N CYS A 214 23.50 3.29 -6.24
CA CYS A 214 23.36 3.01 -7.67
C CYS A 214 21.95 3.40 -8.15
N ASP A 215 20.93 3.06 -7.36
CA ASP A 215 19.52 3.29 -7.70
C ASP A 215 19.17 4.79 -7.59
N GLU A 216 19.50 5.43 -6.47
CA GLU A 216 19.28 6.87 -6.26
C GLU A 216 20.03 7.75 -7.27
N TYR A 217 21.25 7.38 -7.62
CA TYR A 217 22.04 8.16 -8.57
C TYR A 217 21.41 8.11 -9.96
N ALA A 218 20.87 6.96 -10.37
CA ALA A 218 20.13 6.85 -11.62
C ALA A 218 18.86 7.72 -11.61
N SER A 219 18.09 7.70 -10.52
CA SER A 219 16.86 8.50 -10.38
C SER A 219 17.14 10.01 -10.32
N LEU A 220 18.15 10.43 -9.55
CA LEU A 220 18.51 11.84 -9.40
C LEU A 220 19.16 12.41 -10.67
N GLN A 221 19.96 11.62 -11.38
CA GLN A 221 20.54 12.05 -12.67
C GLN A 221 19.44 12.29 -13.72
N GLN A 222 18.37 11.48 -13.73
CA GLN A 222 17.22 11.70 -14.61
C GLN A 222 16.45 12.98 -14.26
N MET A 223 16.34 13.33 -12.97
CA MET A 223 15.58 14.51 -12.52
C MET A 223 16.36 15.82 -12.57
N MET A 224 17.66 15.79 -12.27
CA MET A 224 18.47 16.99 -12.05
C MET A 224 19.59 17.21 -13.08
N GLY A 225 19.85 16.23 -13.96
CA GLY A 225 20.97 16.26 -14.90
C GLY A 225 22.31 15.88 -14.25
N GLU A 226 23.40 15.94 -15.03
CA GLU A 226 24.76 15.66 -14.53
C GLU A 226 25.33 16.82 -13.71
N GLY A 227 25.96 16.53 -12.56
CA GLY A 227 26.70 17.54 -11.79
C GLY A 227 27.37 17.01 -10.51
N ASP A 228 28.41 17.71 -10.06
CA ASP A 228 29.27 17.37 -8.90
C ASP A 228 28.52 17.26 -7.55
N HIS A 229 27.26 17.72 -7.50
CA HIS A 229 26.45 17.69 -6.28
C HIS A 229 26.09 16.27 -5.82
N LEU A 230 25.85 15.35 -6.76
CA LEU A 230 25.51 13.95 -6.43
C LEU A 230 26.69 13.22 -5.79
N ASP A 231 27.89 13.43 -6.32
CA ASP A 231 29.13 12.90 -5.73
C ASP A 231 29.36 13.43 -4.31
N GLN A 232 29.04 14.71 -4.06
CA GLN A 232 29.13 15.29 -2.72
C GLN A 232 28.14 14.64 -1.75
N LEU A 233 26.88 14.41 -2.16
CA LEU A 233 25.88 13.74 -1.31
C LEU A 233 26.30 12.29 -0.99
N LYS A 234 26.80 11.56 -1.99
CA LYS A 234 27.34 10.21 -1.81
C LYS A 234 28.53 10.19 -0.85
N GLN A 235 29.47 11.12 -0.99
CA GLN A 235 30.60 11.28 -0.07
C GLN A 235 30.15 11.58 1.37
N VAL A 236 29.13 12.43 1.56
CA VAL A 236 28.57 12.71 2.90
C VAL A 236 27.94 11.45 3.49
N SER A 237 27.15 10.70 2.71
CA SER A 237 26.57 9.43 3.14
C SER A 237 27.65 8.39 3.48
N TRP A 238 28.71 8.30 2.69
CA TRP A 238 29.84 7.39 2.97
C TRP A 238 30.55 7.72 4.28
N ARG A 239 30.76 9.00 4.61
CA ARG A 239 31.33 9.41 5.90
C ARG A 239 30.45 8.95 7.06
N ARG A 240 29.13 9.00 6.92
CA ARG A 240 28.18 8.51 7.94
C ARG A 240 28.27 6.99 8.09
N VAL A 241 28.44 6.24 7.00
CA VAL A 241 28.72 4.79 7.03
C VAL A 241 30.01 4.48 7.80
N GLN A 242 31.09 5.22 7.55
CA GLN A 242 32.35 5.03 8.27
C GLN A 242 32.19 5.26 9.78
N VAL A 243 31.45 6.30 10.17
CA VAL A 243 31.11 6.55 11.58
C VAL A 243 30.32 5.37 12.15
N PHE A 244 29.25 4.94 11.48
CA PHE A 244 28.45 3.78 11.89
C PHE A 244 29.31 2.53 12.09
N MET A 245 30.20 2.23 11.14
CA MET A 245 31.11 1.08 11.21
C MET A 245 32.08 1.16 12.41
N SER A 246 32.60 2.35 12.72
CA SER A 246 33.49 2.53 13.86
C SER A 246 32.78 2.40 15.21
N CYS A 247 31.49 2.77 15.27
CA CYS A 247 30.68 2.69 16.49
C CYS A 247 29.98 1.34 16.70
N TYR A 248 29.97 0.45 15.71
CA TYR A 248 29.18 -0.80 15.73
C TYR A 248 29.39 -1.64 17.00
N ASP A 249 30.64 -1.90 17.40
CA ASP A 249 30.96 -2.76 18.55
C ASP A 249 30.61 -2.12 19.90
N ASN A 250 30.36 -0.80 19.91
CA ASN A 250 30.07 -0.03 21.12
C ASN A 250 28.55 0.15 21.35
N THR A 251 27.69 -0.43 20.50
CA THR A 251 26.24 -0.37 20.65
C THR A 251 25.63 -1.76 20.74
N CYS A 252 24.58 -1.89 21.56
CA CYS A 252 23.69 -3.04 21.59
C CYS A 252 22.43 -2.83 20.74
N ASP A 253 22.19 -1.60 20.26
CA ASP A 253 21.06 -1.24 19.42
C ASP A 253 21.54 -0.54 18.15
N ILE A 254 21.73 -1.34 17.10
CA ILE A 254 22.21 -0.88 15.81
C ILE A 254 21.17 -0.02 15.07
N ILE A 255 19.88 -0.20 15.33
CA ILE A 255 18.80 0.60 14.73
C ILE A 255 18.84 2.00 15.33
N ASN A 256 18.97 2.10 16.65
CA ASN A 256 19.10 3.38 17.31
C ASN A 256 20.38 4.11 16.89
N LEU A 257 21.52 3.41 16.79
CA LEU A 257 22.76 3.98 16.28
C LEU A 257 22.57 4.54 14.85
N ALA A 258 22.03 3.73 13.94
CA ALA A 258 21.82 4.13 12.54
C ALA A 258 20.93 5.37 12.44
N HIS A 259 19.79 5.36 13.12
CA HIS A 259 18.85 6.48 13.12
C HIS A 259 19.43 7.75 13.75
N GLN A 260 20.30 7.65 14.76
CA GLN A 260 20.95 8.83 15.36
C GLN A 260 21.97 9.47 14.42
N ILE A 261 22.67 8.67 13.62
CA ILE A 261 23.61 9.17 12.62
C ILE A 261 22.85 9.71 11.41
N SER A 262 21.84 8.97 10.94
CA SER A 262 20.96 9.38 9.85
C SER A 262 19.68 8.54 9.81
N SER A 263 18.54 9.20 10.03
CA SER A 263 17.21 8.63 9.80
C SER A 263 16.90 8.40 8.33
N GLU A 264 17.56 9.14 7.44
CA GLU A 264 17.20 9.23 6.02
C GLU A 264 17.66 8.01 5.23
N ASP A 265 18.93 7.63 5.37
CA ASP A 265 19.58 6.57 4.59
C ASP A 265 20.02 5.40 5.47
N LEU A 266 20.75 5.65 6.56
CA LEU A 266 21.33 4.55 7.35
C LEU A 266 20.27 3.71 8.06
N TYR A 267 19.27 4.32 8.69
CA TYR A 267 18.19 3.59 9.37
C TYR A 267 17.49 2.55 8.47
N PRO A 268 16.92 2.93 7.31
CA PRO A 268 16.27 1.97 6.42
C PRO A 268 17.25 0.93 5.84
N LEU A 269 18.51 1.31 5.54
CA LEU A 269 19.53 0.36 5.08
C LEU A 269 19.90 -0.69 6.13
N VAL A 270 19.93 -0.31 7.41
CA VAL A 270 20.12 -1.29 8.51
C VAL A 270 18.92 -2.24 8.60
N VAL A 271 17.69 -1.76 8.43
CA VAL A 271 16.49 -2.63 8.41
C VAL A 271 16.59 -3.65 7.28
N LEU A 272 16.92 -3.22 6.05
CA LEU A 272 17.12 -4.11 4.89
C LEU A 272 18.21 -5.16 5.17
N THR A 273 19.35 -4.71 5.70
CA THR A 273 20.48 -5.59 6.01
C THR A 273 20.11 -6.64 7.05
N MET A 274 19.38 -6.24 8.10
CA MET A 274 18.94 -7.13 9.16
C MET A 274 17.95 -8.18 8.67
N LEU A 275 16.98 -7.78 7.85
CA LEU A 275 16.02 -8.70 7.25
C LEU A 275 16.67 -9.68 6.26
N ALA A 276 17.78 -9.29 5.62
CA ALA A 276 18.59 -10.18 4.77
C ALA A 276 19.52 -11.13 5.57
N LEU A 277 19.68 -10.91 6.87
CA LEU A 277 20.49 -11.74 7.77
C LEU A 277 19.65 -12.65 8.68
N LEU A 278 18.42 -12.22 8.98
CA LEU A 278 17.50 -12.91 9.86
C LEU A 278 16.36 -13.55 9.06
N ASP A 279 15.57 -14.40 9.72
CA ASP A 279 14.32 -14.86 9.13
C ASP A 279 13.33 -13.68 9.03
N SER A 280 13.18 -13.15 7.82
CA SER A 280 12.32 -12.01 7.51
C SER A 280 10.86 -12.29 7.89
N THR A 281 10.39 -13.54 7.73
CA THR A 281 9.01 -13.92 8.09
C THR A 281 8.76 -13.75 9.58
N THR A 282 9.68 -14.24 10.42
CA THR A 282 9.62 -14.02 11.87
C THR A 282 9.72 -12.54 12.22
N CYS A 283 10.58 -11.78 11.54
CA CYS A 283 10.72 -10.35 11.78
C CYS A 283 9.43 -9.58 11.46
N TYR A 284 8.77 -9.85 10.34
CA TYR A 284 7.48 -9.26 9.99
C TYR A 284 6.38 -9.61 10.99
N ALA A 285 6.32 -10.87 11.43
CA ALA A 285 5.35 -11.30 12.44
C ALA A 285 5.56 -10.58 13.78
N LEU A 286 6.81 -10.42 14.22
CA LEU A 286 7.15 -9.67 15.43
C LEU A 286 6.83 -8.18 15.26
N TYR A 287 7.14 -7.60 14.11
CA TYR A 287 6.83 -6.21 13.80
C TYR A 287 5.33 -5.96 13.91
N CYS A 288 4.50 -6.75 13.23
CA CYS A 288 3.06 -6.60 13.30
C CYS A 288 2.53 -6.76 14.72
N LYS A 289 3.08 -7.73 15.49
CA LYS A 289 2.70 -7.90 16.90
C LYS A 289 2.99 -6.64 17.70
N PHE A 290 4.18 -6.05 17.57
CA PHE A 290 4.53 -4.84 18.31
C PHE A 290 3.76 -3.61 17.82
N GLU A 291 3.54 -3.44 16.51
CA GLU A 291 2.76 -2.31 15.97
C GLU A 291 1.36 -2.31 16.58
N PHE A 292 0.68 -3.46 16.58
CA PHE A 292 -0.70 -3.54 17.08
C PHE A 292 -0.84 -3.67 18.60
N THR A 293 0.25 -3.92 19.36
CA THR A 293 0.17 -4.09 20.83
C THR A 293 0.95 -3.06 21.63
N ALA A 294 2.04 -2.51 21.10
CA ALA A 294 2.93 -1.59 21.80
C ALA A 294 2.69 -0.14 21.40
N ARG A 295 2.18 0.13 20.18
CA ARG A 295 1.92 1.48 19.71
C ARG A 295 0.50 1.92 20.11
N ASN A 296 0.42 3.04 20.83
CA ASN A 296 -0.83 3.59 21.32
C ASN A 296 -1.80 3.87 20.15
N GLY A 297 -3.05 3.42 20.27
CA GLY A 297 -4.15 3.80 19.37
C GLY A 297 -4.86 2.63 18.71
N TRP A 298 -4.17 1.50 18.48
CA TRP A 298 -4.78 0.32 17.87
C TRP A 298 -5.70 -0.42 18.84
N LYS A 299 -6.89 -0.79 18.36
CA LYS A 299 -7.90 -1.58 19.06
C LYS A 299 -8.24 -2.82 18.24
N LEU A 300 -8.34 -3.96 18.92
CA LEU A 300 -8.65 -5.24 18.30
C LEU A 300 -10.15 -5.35 17.99
N ILE A 301 -10.49 -5.70 16.74
CA ILE A 301 -11.84 -6.09 16.34
C ILE A 301 -11.82 -7.55 15.91
N ARG A 302 -12.72 -8.35 16.50
CA ARG A 302 -13.02 -9.70 16.04
C ARG A 302 -14.44 -9.68 15.47
N LEU A 303 -14.57 -9.99 14.19
CA LEU A 303 -15.89 -10.14 13.59
C LEU A 303 -16.64 -11.26 14.30
N ARG A 304 -17.87 -10.99 14.71
CA ARG A 304 -18.75 -12.04 15.22
C ARG A 304 -19.01 -13.02 14.08
N LYS A 305 -18.82 -14.32 14.34
CA LYS A 305 -19.32 -15.34 13.41
C LYS A 305 -20.84 -15.20 13.39
N ASN A 306 -21.41 -14.84 12.25
CA ASN A 306 -22.85 -14.95 12.07
C ASN A 306 -23.22 -16.41 12.34
N ALA A 307 -24.08 -16.63 13.34
CA ALA A 307 -24.64 -17.93 13.67
C ALA A 307 -25.69 -18.30 12.61
N VAL A 308 -25.26 -18.52 11.37
CA VAL A 308 -26.09 -19.06 10.30
C VAL A 308 -25.25 -20.03 9.50
N GLU A 309 -25.12 -21.25 10.03
CA GLU A 309 -24.90 -22.49 9.26
C GLU A 309 -25.12 -23.70 10.19
N SER A 310 -26.25 -23.73 10.89
CA SER A 310 -26.79 -24.99 11.42
C SER A 310 -27.61 -25.65 10.32
N ASN A 311 -26.93 -26.41 9.46
CA ASN A 311 -27.35 -27.70 8.90
C ASN A 311 -26.61 -27.98 7.59
N LYS A 312 -25.42 -28.59 7.68
CA LYS A 312 -25.10 -29.81 6.94
C LYS A 312 -23.77 -30.39 7.42
N VAL A 313 -23.75 -31.71 7.44
CA VAL A 313 -22.78 -32.62 8.02
C VAL A 313 -21.35 -32.39 7.52
N GLY A 314 -20.39 -32.35 8.46
CA GLY A 314 -19.11 -33.04 8.29
C GLY A 314 -18.00 -32.33 7.51
N THR A 315 -17.46 -31.24 8.04
CA THR A 315 -15.99 -31.00 8.19
C THR A 315 -15.81 -29.63 8.83
N SER A 316 -15.53 -29.62 10.14
CA SER A 316 -15.18 -28.40 10.86
C SER A 316 -13.75 -27.98 10.47
N VAL A 317 -13.59 -27.39 9.29
CA VAL A 317 -12.48 -26.45 9.09
C VAL A 317 -12.79 -25.27 10.00
N ARG A 318 -12.05 -25.12 11.10
CA ARG A 318 -12.11 -23.91 11.92
C ARG A 318 -11.73 -22.75 11.02
N LYS A 319 -12.71 -22.10 10.35
CA LYS A 319 -12.50 -20.78 9.74
C LYS A 319 -12.03 -19.87 10.86
N GLN A 320 -10.73 -19.57 10.83
CA GLN A 320 -10.08 -18.64 11.73
C GLN A 320 -10.81 -17.32 11.55
N SER A 321 -11.39 -16.78 12.62
CA SER A 321 -12.08 -15.50 12.56
C SER A 321 -11.06 -14.45 12.15
N SER A 322 -11.31 -13.73 11.05
CA SER A 322 -10.49 -12.59 10.61
C SER A 322 -10.32 -11.61 11.77
N VAL A 323 -9.08 -11.20 12.02
CA VAL A 323 -8.71 -10.27 13.08
C VAL A 323 -8.35 -8.95 12.42
N PHE A 324 -9.00 -7.88 12.88
CA PHE A 324 -8.76 -6.52 12.41
C PHE A 324 -8.25 -5.66 13.56
N PHE A 325 -7.52 -4.61 13.21
CA PHE A 325 -7.06 -3.59 14.13
C PHE A 325 -7.56 -2.25 13.63
N ILE A 326 -8.09 -1.43 14.52
CA ILE A 326 -8.59 -0.09 14.19
C ILE A 326 -7.90 0.97 15.04
N ARG A 327 -7.57 2.12 14.47
CA ARG A 327 -7.13 3.32 15.21
C ARG A 327 -7.81 4.58 14.66
N GLU A 328 -7.96 5.58 15.51
CA GLU A 328 -8.32 6.93 15.08
C GLU A 328 -7.04 7.64 14.66
N THR A 329 -7.01 8.24 13.47
CA THR A 329 -5.89 9.05 13.00
C THR A 329 -6.21 10.53 13.27
N MET A 330 -5.22 11.30 13.69
CA MET A 330 -5.40 12.76 13.79
C MET A 330 -5.23 13.32 12.37
N SER A 331 -6.27 13.99 11.88
CA SER A 331 -6.27 14.76 10.64
C SER A 331 -5.36 15.98 10.74
#